data_AF-A0A117S8I3-F1
#
_entry.id   AF-A0A117S8I3-F1
#
_cell.length_a   1.000
_cell.length_b   1.000
_cell.length_c   1.000
_cell.angle_alpha   90.00
_cell.angle_beta   90.00
_cell.angle_gamma   90.00
#
_symmetry.space_group_name_H-M   'P 1'
#
loop_
_entity.id
_entity.type
_entity.pdbx_description
1 polymer ?
#
loop_
_entity_poly.entity_id
_entity_poly.type
_entity_poly.pdbx_seq_one_letter_code
_entity_poly.pdbx_strand_id
1 'polypeptide(L)'
;MDGQRHTVNTGISSLQRLWNLRSGLNVAALNCQRAQHAALVDNYKILLKRHSRELARANTALATEYRKAHGSSFRNVQDSYMTRVYNYFALPPTMPQFCDVALEVSSEVAQIAPGGLEQYSAGALPRLEAVFEDFFRTYERYRVDLAAWDSRYGATYGSALPVAAQPVVQLDAQYRQAGSGGGSAATDPSVSGPADGARSPN
;
A
#
# COMPACT_ATOMS: atom_id res chain seq x y z
N MET A 1 6.23 -13.88 20.52
CA MET A 1 5.84 -13.36 19.19
C MET A 1 4.69 -14.22 18.73
N ASP A 2 3.57 -13.61 18.38
CA ASP A 2 2.26 -14.18 18.06
C ASP A 2 2.18 -14.83 16.66
N GLY A 3 3.29 -14.89 15.92
CA GLY A 3 3.36 -15.51 14.60
C GLY A 3 2.69 -14.69 13.50
N GLN A 4 2.26 -13.46 13.77
CA GLN A 4 1.62 -12.59 12.81
C GLN A 4 2.66 -11.70 12.11
N ARG A 5 2.54 -11.54 10.79
CA ARG A 5 3.39 -10.60 10.05
C ARG A 5 2.98 -9.17 10.39
N HIS A 6 3.95 -8.38 10.82
CA HIS A 6 3.76 -6.93 10.97
C HIS A 6 4.06 -6.24 9.64
N THR A 7 3.09 -5.49 9.12
CA THR A 7 3.17 -4.71 7.88
C THR A 7 3.06 -3.22 8.18
N VAL A 8 3.18 -2.40 7.13
CA VAL A 8 2.89 -0.96 7.20
C VAL A 8 1.45 -0.63 7.63
N ASN A 9 0.53 -1.61 7.57
CA ASN A 9 -0.87 -1.43 7.97
C ASN A 9 -1.21 -2.10 9.31
N THR A 10 -0.24 -2.64 10.05
CA THR A 10 -0.52 -3.24 11.36
C THR A 10 -0.72 -2.17 12.43
N GLY A 11 -1.81 -2.27 13.20
CA GLY A 11 -2.06 -1.40 14.36
C GLY A 11 -2.31 0.07 14.02
N ILE A 12 -2.67 0.39 12.78
CA ILE A 12 -2.87 1.76 12.32
C ILE A 12 -4.29 2.30 12.64
N SER A 13 -4.43 3.63 12.70
CA SER A 13 -5.72 4.30 12.96
C SER A 13 -6.74 4.05 11.85
N SER A 14 -8.03 4.29 12.09
CA SER A 14 -9.08 4.20 11.05
C SER A 14 -8.82 5.13 9.88
N LEU A 15 -8.37 6.36 10.16
CA LEU A 15 -8.01 7.34 9.14
C LEU A 15 -6.79 6.90 8.34
N GLN A 16 -5.78 6.29 8.98
CA GLN A 16 -4.64 5.74 8.27
C GLN A 16 -5.04 4.56 7.39
N ARG A 17 -6.01 3.73 7.81
CA ARG A 17 -6.55 2.64 6.97
C ARG A 17 -7.21 3.18 5.71
N LEU A 18 -8.07 4.21 5.87
CA LEU A 18 -8.68 4.90 4.73
C LEU A 18 -7.61 5.46 3.78
N TRP A 19 -6.59 6.11 4.33
CA TRP A 19 -5.55 6.73 3.52
C TRP A 19 -4.70 5.67 2.78
N ASN A 20 -4.36 4.57 3.45
CA ASN A 20 -3.62 3.46 2.84
C ASN A 20 -4.44 2.71 1.80
N LEU A 21 -5.76 2.53 1.99
CA LEU A 21 -6.65 2.00 0.96
C LEU A 21 -6.60 2.87 -0.30
N ARG A 22 -6.71 4.20 -0.13
CA ARG A 22 -6.60 5.16 -1.23
C ARG A 22 -5.24 5.06 -1.94
N SER A 23 -4.15 4.84 -1.20
CA SER A 23 -2.82 4.60 -1.79
C SER A 23 -2.72 3.27 -2.53
N GLY A 24 -3.27 2.18 -2.00
CA GLY A 24 -3.33 0.90 -2.71
C GLY A 24 -4.10 1.01 -4.04
N LEU A 25 -5.26 1.66 -4.03
CA LEU A 25 -6.04 1.90 -5.24
C LEU A 25 -5.34 2.85 -6.24
N ASN A 26 -4.49 3.77 -5.77
CA ASN A 26 -3.62 4.57 -6.64
C ASN A 26 -2.59 3.70 -7.36
N VAL A 27 -1.90 2.82 -6.62
CA VAL A 27 -0.93 1.87 -7.21
C VAL A 27 -1.62 0.99 -8.24
N ALA A 28 -2.81 0.48 -7.93
CA ALA A 28 -3.59 -0.33 -8.86
C ALA A 28 -3.95 0.45 -10.14
N ALA A 29 -4.44 1.69 -10.02
CA ALA A 29 -4.77 2.53 -11.16
C ALA A 29 -3.57 2.81 -12.09
N LEU A 30 -2.34 2.82 -11.55
CA LEU A 30 -1.13 3.05 -12.34
C LEU A 30 -0.58 1.77 -13.00
N ASN A 31 -0.65 0.64 -12.32
CA ASN A 31 0.08 -0.58 -12.70
C ASN A 31 -0.81 -1.64 -13.37
N CYS A 32 -2.12 -1.62 -13.15
CA CYS A 32 -3.04 -2.64 -13.66
C CYS A 32 -3.60 -2.28 -15.03
N GLN A 33 -2.76 -2.39 -16.06
CA GLN A 33 -3.04 -1.88 -17.41
C GLN A 33 -3.69 -2.90 -18.37
N ARG A 34 -3.98 -4.12 -17.92
CA ARG A 34 -4.60 -5.13 -18.78
C ARG A 34 -6.05 -4.76 -19.07
N ALA A 35 -6.58 -5.21 -20.22
CA ALA A 35 -7.95 -4.90 -20.66
C ALA A 35 -9.01 -5.29 -19.61
N GLN A 36 -8.83 -6.42 -18.91
CA GLN A 36 -9.74 -6.88 -17.85
C GLN A 36 -9.83 -5.91 -16.65
N HIS A 37 -8.83 -5.03 -16.48
CA HIS A 37 -8.72 -4.08 -15.38
C HIS A 37 -9.03 -2.64 -15.79
N ALA A 38 -9.53 -2.40 -17.01
CA ALA A 38 -9.68 -1.07 -17.60
C ALA A 38 -10.52 -0.09 -16.75
N ALA A 39 -11.45 -0.58 -15.93
CA ALA A 39 -12.28 0.25 -15.06
C ALA A 39 -11.54 0.87 -13.87
N LEU A 40 -10.35 0.40 -13.50
CA LEU A 40 -9.63 0.85 -12.30
C LEU A 40 -9.35 2.35 -12.30
N VAL A 41 -8.89 2.90 -13.42
CA VAL A 41 -8.55 4.32 -13.53
C VAL A 41 -9.79 5.19 -13.30
N ASP A 42 -10.93 4.80 -13.87
CA ASP A 42 -12.18 5.56 -13.74
C ASP A 42 -12.81 5.39 -12.35
N ASN A 43 -12.78 4.17 -11.79
CA ASN A 43 -13.19 3.93 -10.40
C ASN A 43 -12.35 4.75 -9.41
N TYR A 44 -11.04 4.86 -9.65
CA TYR A 44 -10.16 5.67 -8.83
C TYR A 44 -10.48 7.18 -8.93
N LYS A 45 -10.77 7.69 -10.12
CA LYS A 45 -11.25 9.07 -10.29
C LYS A 45 -12.57 9.31 -9.55
N ILE A 46 -13.49 8.33 -9.60
CA ILE A 46 -14.76 8.40 -8.86
C ILE A 46 -14.51 8.47 -7.36
N LEU A 47 -13.62 7.63 -6.82
CA LEU A 47 -13.20 7.68 -5.41
C LEU A 47 -12.74 9.08 -5.02
N LEU A 48 -11.78 9.65 -5.76
CA LEU A 48 -11.23 10.97 -5.46
C LEU A 48 -12.28 12.08 -5.51
N LYS A 49 -13.16 12.05 -6.52
CA LYS A 49 -14.20 13.08 -6.70
C LYS A 49 -15.31 12.96 -5.66
N ARG A 50 -15.90 11.77 -5.52
CA ARG A 50 -17.06 11.51 -4.65
C ARG A 50 -16.72 11.69 -3.17
N HIS A 51 -15.53 11.26 -2.75
CA HIS A 51 -15.10 11.26 -1.36
C HIS A 51 -14.07 12.35 -1.03
N SER A 52 -13.92 13.36 -1.89
CA SER A 52 -12.95 14.46 -1.72
C SER A 52 -12.97 15.09 -0.32
N ARG A 53 -14.16 15.31 0.27
CA ARG A 53 -14.31 15.86 1.63
C ARG A 53 -13.80 14.91 2.72
N GLU A 54 -14.10 13.62 2.62
CA GLU A 54 -13.63 12.61 3.58
C GLU A 54 -12.12 12.44 3.49
N LEU A 55 -11.58 12.38 2.27
CA LEU A 55 -10.15 12.29 2.01
C LEU A 55 -9.42 13.53 2.55
N ALA A 56 -9.94 14.74 2.31
CA ALA A 56 -9.35 15.97 2.84
C ALA A 56 -9.33 15.97 4.37
N ARG A 57 -10.45 15.58 5.02
CA ARG A 57 -10.53 15.45 6.47
C ARG A 57 -9.51 14.44 7.01
N ALA A 58 -9.40 13.27 6.40
CA ALA A 58 -8.44 12.25 6.80
C ALA A 58 -7.00 12.76 6.68
N ASN A 59 -6.65 13.41 5.57
CA ASN A 59 -5.31 13.98 5.36
C ASN A 59 -4.94 15.01 6.44
N THR A 60 -5.85 15.95 6.73
CA THR A 60 -5.63 16.97 7.76
C THR A 60 -5.48 16.34 9.14
N ALA A 61 -6.34 15.40 9.50
CA ALA A 61 -6.30 14.73 10.79
C ALA A 61 -5.00 13.90 10.96
N LEU A 62 -4.59 13.16 9.93
CA LEU A 62 -3.31 12.45 9.95
C LEU A 62 -2.13 13.42 10.11
N ALA A 63 -2.10 14.53 9.36
CA ALA A 63 -1.05 15.53 9.53
C ALA A 63 -1.01 16.09 10.98
N THR A 64 -2.16 16.26 11.63
CA THR A 64 -2.25 16.64 13.05
C THR A 64 -1.74 15.53 13.97
N GLU A 65 -2.10 14.27 13.74
CA GLU A 65 -1.62 13.11 14.51
C GLU A 65 -0.09 12.98 14.43
N TYR A 66 0.47 13.01 13.22
CA TYR A 66 1.92 12.95 13.02
C TYR A 66 2.61 14.16 13.65
N ARG A 67 2.06 15.37 13.55
CA ARG A 67 2.62 16.56 14.21
C ARG A 67 2.62 16.44 15.72
N LYS A 68 1.55 15.90 16.30
CA LYS A 68 1.47 15.64 17.74
C LYS A 68 2.52 14.62 18.20
N ALA A 69 2.75 13.57 17.40
CA ALA A 69 3.68 12.49 17.74
C ALA A 69 5.16 12.85 17.48
N HIS A 70 5.45 13.65 16.46
CA HIS A 70 6.81 13.84 15.94
C HIS A 70 7.27 15.31 15.87
N GLY A 71 6.45 16.27 16.33
CA GLY A 71 6.81 17.68 16.39
C GLY A 71 7.17 18.25 15.02
N SER A 72 8.25 19.03 14.92
CA SER A 72 8.70 19.65 13.67
C SER A 72 9.12 18.65 12.60
N SER A 73 9.50 17.43 12.98
CA SER A 73 9.94 16.37 12.06
C SER A 73 8.81 15.60 11.38
N PHE A 74 7.54 15.92 11.71
CA PHE A 74 6.39 15.11 11.31
C PHE A 74 6.26 14.84 9.82
N ARG A 75 6.59 15.83 8.97
CA ARG A 75 6.53 15.68 7.52
C ARG A 75 7.45 14.56 7.03
N ASN A 76 8.71 14.59 7.44
CA ASN A 76 9.69 13.58 7.05
C ASN A 76 9.25 12.18 7.49
N VAL A 77 8.69 12.05 8.69
CA VAL A 77 8.19 10.77 9.21
C VAL A 77 6.97 10.29 8.42
N GLN A 78 6.02 11.18 8.14
CA GLN A 78 4.83 10.88 7.35
C GLN A 78 5.19 10.50 5.91
N ASP A 79 6.06 11.25 5.25
CA ASP A 79 6.53 10.99 3.88
C ASP A 79 7.27 9.65 3.79
N SER A 80 8.13 9.36 4.77
CA SER A 80 8.83 8.07 4.87
C SER A 80 7.85 6.92 5.07
N TYR A 81 6.82 7.11 5.90
CA TYR A 81 5.77 6.13 6.09
C TYR A 81 4.99 5.90 4.80
N MET A 82 4.54 6.95 4.12
CA MET A 82 3.79 6.82 2.86
C MET A 82 4.63 6.18 1.76
N THR A 83 5.92 6.48 1.69
CA THR A 83 6.85 5.79 0.76
C THR A 83 6.83 4.28 1.00
N ARG A 84 6.87 3.82 2.26
CA ARG A 84 6.75 2.39 2.58
C ARG A 84 5.38 1.81 2.20
N VAL A 85 4.30 2.58 2.34
CA VAL A 85 2.95 2.14 1.91
C VAL A 85 2.89 1.94 0.39
N TYR A 86 3.43 2.86 -0.40
CA TYR A 86 3.49 2.70 -1.86
C TYR A 86 4.35 1.50 -2.27
N ASN A 87 5.52 1.35 -1.64
CA ASN A 87 6.39 0.19 -1.89
C ASN A 87 5.74 -1.14 -1.49
N TYR A 88 4.92 -1.14 -0.43
CA TYR A 88 4.11 -2.30 -0.02
C TYR A 88 3.17 -2.72 -1.14
N PHE A 89 2.35 -1.81 -1.64
CA PHE A 89 1.40 -2.14 -2.68
C PHE A 89 2.01 -2.35 -4.07
N ALA A 90 3.28 -1.98 -4.29
CA ALA A 90 3.96 -2.09 -5.58
C ALA A 90 4.83 -3.35 -5.74
N LEU A 91 4.61 -4.39 -4.91
CA LEU A 91 5.37 -5.64 -4.96
C LEU A 91 5.13 -6.40 -6.28
N PRO A 92 6.11 -6.53 -7.20
CA PRO A 92 5.87 -7.10 -8.53
C PRO A 92 5.26 -8.52 -8.57
N PRO A 93 5.71 -9.51 -7.75
CA PRO A 93 5.16 -10.86 -7.83
C PRO A 93 3.69 -10.95 -7.39
N THR A 94 3.16 -9.97 -6.65
CA THR A 94 1.75 -9.96 -6.24
C THR A 94 0.83 -9.27 -7.25
N MET A 95 1.38 -8.53 -8.23
CA MET A 95 0.61 -7.65 -9.09
C MET A 95 -0.55 -8.31 -9.83
N PRO A 96 -0.44 -9.53 -10.40
CA PRO A 96 -1.57 -10.16 -11.06
C PRO A 96 -2.79 -10.29 -10.15
N GLN A 97 -2.62 -10.87 -8.96
CA GLN A 97 -3.71 -11.07 -7.99
C GLN A 97 -4.13 -9.73 -7.34
N PHE A 98 -3.17 -8.84 -7.07
CA PHE A 98 -3.47 -7.52 -6.52
C PHE A 98 -4.37 -6.70 -7.46
N CYS A 99 -4.12 -6.75 -8.77
CA CYS A 99 -4.96 -6.08 -9.75
C CYS A 99 -6.40 -6.62 -9.80
N ASP A 100 -6.57 -7.93 -9.67
CA ASP A 100 -7.89 -8.55 -9.64
C ASP A 100 -8.69 -8.13 -8.39
N VAL A 101 -8.07 -8.18 -7.20
CA VAL A 101 -8.72 -7.75 -5.95
C VAL A 101 -8.93 -6.24 -5.92
N ALA A 102 -7.98 -5.45 -6.40
CA ALA A 102 -8.13 -4.00 -6.45
C ALA A 102 -9.25 -3.56 -7.41
N LEU A 103 -9.47 -4.28 -8.52
CA LEU A 103 -10.60 -4.01 -9.41
C LEU A 103 -11.93 -4.20 -8.69
N GLU A 104 -12.09 -5.30 -7.95
CA GLU A 104 -13.28 -5.58 -7.14
C GLU A 104 -13.51 -4.49 -6.10
N VAL A 105 -12.50 -4.21 -5.27
CA VAL A 105 -12.56 -3.17 -4.22
C VAL A 105 -12.84 -1.78 -4.83
N SER A 106 -12.21 -1.42 -5.94
CA SER A 106 -12.44 -0.13 -6.60
C SER A 106 -13.88 0.02 -7.11
N SER A 107 -14.47 -1.07 -7.59
CA SER A 107 -15.84 -1.08 -8.11
C SER A 107 -16.84 -0.90 -6.98
N GLU A 108 -16.60 -1.51 -5.83
CA GLU A 108 -17.39 -1.30 -4.61
C GLU A 108 -17.26 0.13 -4.09
N VAL A 109 -16.04 0.65 -3.98
CA VAL A 109 -15.76 2.04 -3.56
C VAL A 109 -16.51 3.04 -4.44
N ALA A 110 -16.58 2.80 -5.75
CA ALA A 110 -17.30 3.67 -6.68
C ALA A 110 -18.82 3.74 -6.39
N GLN A 111 -19.37 2.81 -5.61
CA GLN A 111 -20.78 2.79 -5.22
C GLN A 111 -21.04 3.30 -3.79
N ILE A 112 -20.01 3.43 -2.96
CA ILE A 112 -20.16 3.91 -1.57
C ILE A 112 -20.73 5.33 -1.55
N ALA A 113 -21.67 5.57 -0.64
CA ALA A 113 -22.21 6.91 -0.40
C ALA A 113 -21.19 7.79 0.33
N PRO A 114 -21.14 9.11 0.07
CA PRO A 114 -20.33 10.03 0.86
C PRO A 114 -20.62 9.88 2.36
N GLY A 115 -19.56 9.83 3.17
CA GLY A 115 -19.60 9.59 4.62
C GLY A 115 -19.35 8.14 5.03
N GLY A 116 -19.38 7.18 4.09
CA GLY A 116 -19.19 5.76 4.36
C GLY A 116 -17.77 5.24 4.12
N LEU A 117 -16.84 6.05 3.60
CA LEU A 117 -15.56 5.53 3.10
C LEU A 117 -14.66 5.04 4.24
N GLU A 118 -14.65 5.73 5.39
CA GLU A 118 -13.83 5.33 6.55
C GLU A 118 -14.27 3.97 7.09
N GLN A 119 -15.58 3.76 7.25
CA GLN A 119 -16.13 2.49 7.70
C GLN A 119 -15.85 1.37 6.69
N TYR A 120 -16.06 1.62 5.40
CA TYR A 120 -15.77 0.65 4.34
C TYR A 120 -14.28 0.26 4.32
N SER A 121 -13.39 1.22 4.54
CA SER A 121 -11.94 1.00 4.54
C SER A 121 -11.48 -0.01 5.60
N ALA A 122 -12.22 -0.15 6.70
CA ALA A 122 -11.92 -1.11 7.75
C ALA A 122 -11.94 -2.57 7.26
N GLY A 123 -12.80 -2.90 6.29
CA GLY A 123 -12.89 -4.24 5.68
C GLY A 123 -12.17 -4.35 4.34
N ALA A 124 -12.07 -3.26 3.58
CA ALA A 124 -11.48 -3.27 2.25
C ALA A 124 -9.95 -3.33 2.25
N LEU A 125 -9.27 -2.61 3.16
CA LEU A 125 -7.82 -2.64 3.22
C LEU A 125 -7.27 -4.06 3.49
N PRO A 126 -7.80 -4.83 4.48
CA PRO A 126 -7.37 -6.21 4.71
C PRO A 126 -7.52 -7.13 3.48
N ARG A 127 -8.48 -6.88 2.58
CA ARG A 127 -8.64 -7.65 1.35
C ARG A 127 -7.47 -7.42 0.39
N LEU A 128 -7.00 -6.17 0.24
CA LEU A 128 -5.81 -5.88 -0.53
C LEU A 128 -4.56 -6.51 0.12
N GLU A 129 -4.44 -6.40 1.44
CA GLU A 129 -3.31 -6.96 2.20
C GLU A 129 -3.21 -8.48 2.12
N ALA A 130 -4.35 -9.17 2.09
CA ALA A 130 -4.40 -10.63 2.03
C ALA A 130 -3.60 -11.21 0.84
N VAL A 131 -3.50 -10.48 -0.28
CA VAL A 131 -2.69 -10.87 -1.44
C VAL A 131 -1.20 -10.94 -1.09
N PHE A 132 -0.71 -9.94 -0.36
CA PHE A 132 0.70 -9.86 0.03
C PHE A 132 1.02 -10.88 1.13
N GLU A 133 0.09 -11.06 2.08
CA GLU A 133 0.23 -12.08 3.11
C GLU A 133 0.22 -13.51 2.55
N ASP A 134 -0.61 -13.79 1.53
CA ASP A 134 -0.60 -15.08 0.83
C ASP A 134 0.73 -15.33 0.11
N PHE A 135 1.24 -14.33 -0.60
CA PHE A 135 2.55 -14.43 -1.24
C PHE A 135 3.66 -14.77 -0.24
N PHE A 136 3.76 -14.01 0.85
CA PHE A 136 4.83 -14.25 1.83
C PHE A 136 4.65 -15.57 2.58
N ARG A 137 3.42 -15.97 2.91
CA ARG A 137 3.15 -17.29 3.49
C ARG A 137 3.61 -18.41 2.56
N THR A 138 3.28 -18.31 1.28
CA THR A 138 3.68 -19.30 0.27
C THR A 138 5.20 -19.31 0.08
N TYR A 139 5.84 -18.13 0.07
CA TYR A 139 7.29 -18.01 -0.04
C TYR A 139 8.03 -18.60 1.17
N GLU A 140 7.54 -18.37 2.38
CA GLU A 140 8.11 -18.97 3.60
C GLU A 140 7.95 -20.49 3.59
N ARG A 141 6.79 -20.99 3.15
CA ARG A 141 6.59 -22.42 2.97
C ARG A 141 7.58 -23.02 1.98
N TYR A 142 7.76 -22.37 0.83
CA TYR A 142 8.75 -22.77 -0.17
C TYR A 142 10.17 -22.84 0.42
N ARG A 143 10.58 -21.86 1.22
CA ARG A 143 11.92 -21.87 1.85
C ARG A 143 12.10 -23.04 2.83
N VAL A 144 11.07 -23.38 3.60
CA VAL A 144 11.10 -24.54 4.51
C VAL A 144 11.17 -25.84 3.71
N ASP A 145 10.36 -25.97 2.66
CA ASP A 145 10.33 -27.17 1.83
C ASP A 145 11.65 -27.36 1.06
N LEU A 146 12.25 -26.27 0.57
CA LEU A 146 13.56 -26.28 -0.08
C LEU A 146 14.67 -26.75 0.88
N ALA A 147 14.71 -26.20 2.09
CA ALA A 147 15.69 -26.62 3.10
C ALA A 147 15.53 -28.11 3.49
N ALA A 148 14.28 -28.58 3.59
CA ALA A 148 13.99 -29.99 3.85
C ALA A 148 14.42 -30.90 2.69
N TRP A 149 14.26 -30.44 1.45
CA TRP A 149 14.73 -31.15 0.26
C TRP A 149 16.27 -31.20 0.24
N ASP A 150 16.95 -30.07 0.45
CA ASP A 150 18.41 -29.99 0.46
C ASP A 150 19.02 -30.89 1.54
N SER A 151 18.40 -30.95 2.72
CA SER A 151 18.85 -31.84 3.80
C SER A 151 18.73 -33.33 3.45
N ARG A 152 17.77 -33.71 2.59
CA ARG A 152 17.53 -35.12 2.22
C ARG A 152 18.30 -35.54 0.98
N TYR A 153 18.43 -34.64 0.03
CA TYR A 153 18.82 -34.96 -1.35
C TYR A 153 20.02 -34.14 -1.83
N GLY A 154 20.40 -33.08 -1.12
CA GLY A 154 21.47 -32.16 -1.54
C GLY A 154 22.83 -32.83 -1.67
N ALA A 155 23.13 -33.85 -0.86
CA ALA A 155 24.37 -34.63 -0.98
C ALA A 155 24.40 -35.52 -2.25
N THR A 156 23.24 -35.91 -2.76
CA THR A 156 23.12 -36.84 -3.91
C THR A 156 22.95 -36.09 -5.23
N TYR A 157 22.15 -35.03 -5.24
CA TYR A 157 21.77 -34.32 -6.47
C TYR A 157 22.35 -32.89 -6.55
N GLY A 158 23.17 -32.50 -5.58
CA GLY A 158 23.55 -31.10 -5.35
C GLY A 158 22.42 -30.33 -4.68
N SER A 159 22.75 -29.21 -4.02
CA SER A 159 21.73 -28.31 -3.48
C SER A 159 20.82 -27.83 -4.61
N ALA A 160 19.52 -27.76 -4.35
CA ALA A 160 18.56 -27.22 -5.28
C ALA A 160 18.89 -25.74 -5.46
N LEU A 161 19.60 -25.41 -6.55
CA LEU A 161 19.83 -24.03 -6.92
C LEU A 161 18.45 -23.38 -7.07
N PRO A 162 18.14 -22.34 -6.28
CA PRO A 162 16.86 -21.66 -6.44
C PRO A 162 16.84 -21.04 -7.83
N VAL A 163 16.01 -21.58 -8.73
CA VAL A 163 15.88 -21.14 -10.13
C VAL A 163 15.48 -19.66 -10.27
N ALA A 164 15.17 -18.95 -9.17
CA ALA A 164 14.95 -17.51 -9.16
C ALA A 164 15.21 -16.83 -7.81
N ALA A 165 16.32 -17.09 -7.10
CA ALA A 165 16.59 -16.36 -5.83
C ALA A 165 17.19 -14.95 -6.01
N GLN A 166 17.68 -14.59 -7.19
CA GLN A 166 18.27 -13.27 -7.40
C GLN A 166 17.30 -12.09 -7.13
N PRO A 167 16.01 -12.13 -7.53
CA PRO A 167 15.10 -11.02 -7.27
C PRO A 167 14.62 -10.97 -5.81
N VAL A 168 14.41 -12.11 -5.14
CA VAL A 168 13.74 -12.15 -3.82
C VAL A 168 14.70 -11.84 -2.67
N VAL A 169 15.97 -12.26 -2.77
CA VAL A 169 17.01 -11.90 -1.79
C VAL A 169 17.33 -10.40 -1.86
N GLN A 170 17.30 -9.81 -3.06
CA GLN A 170 17.39 -8.36 -3.23
C GLN A 170 16.19 -7.63 -2.61
N LEU A 171 14.99 -8.19 -2.73
CA LEU A 171 13.77 -7.59 -2.22
C LEU A 171 13.71 -7.55 -0.68
N ASP A 172 14.12 -8.63 0.00
CA ASP A 172 14.25 -8.69 1.46
C ASP A 172 15.29 -7.68 1.99
N ALA A 173 16.38 -7.48 1.25
CA ALA A 173 17.41 -6.49 1.56
C ALA A 173 16.93 -5.06 1.29
N GLN A 174 16.21 -4.82 0.18
CA GLN A 174 15.60 -3.54 -0.17
C GLN A 174 14.56 -3.11 0.87
N TYR A 175 13.72 -4.04 1.35
CA TYR A 175 12.74 -3.74 2.39
C TYR A 175 13.37 -3.36 3.73
N ARG A 176 14.48 -4.03 4.10
CA ARG A 176 15.26 -3.68 5.29
C ARG A 176 15.98 -2.34 5.14
N GLN A 177 16.48 -2.01 3.95
CA GLN A 177 17.19 -0.74 3.66
C GLN A 177 16.25 0.46 3.43
N ALA A 178 15.06 0.26 2.87
CA ALA A 178 14.02 1.29 2.73
C ALA A 178 13.44 1.73 4.10
N GLY A 179 13.71 0.97 5.17
CA GLY A 179 13.53 1.41 6.55
C GLY A 179 14.55 2.48 7.00
N SER A 180 15.64 2.69 6.24
CA SER A 180 16.78 3.55 6.59
C SER A 180 17.18 4.59 5.54
N GLY A 181 16.63 4.59 4.33
CA GLY A 181 17.07 5.47 3.24
C GLY A 181 15.90 6.15 2.53
N GLY A 182 15.93 7.48 2.49
CA GLY A 182 14.89 8.31 1.86
C GLY A 182 14.93 8.29 0.32
N GLY A 183 13.76 8.57 -0.26
CA GLY A 183 13.64 9.16 -1.60
C GLY A 183 12.92 8.31 -2.65
N SER A 184 11.64 8.60 -2.87
CA SER A 184 11.11 9.14 -4.15
C SER A 184 9.63 9.44 -3.96
N ALA A 185 9.32 10.71 -3.70
CA ALA A 185 7.95 11.17 -3.53
C ALA A 185 7.23 11.13 -4.89
N ALA A 186 6.22 10.27 -5.02
CA ALA A 186 5.19 10.47 -6.02
C ALA A 186 4.45 11.77 -5.62
N THR A 187 4.59 12.80 -6.44
CA THR A 187 3.90 14.07 -6.26
C THR A 187 2.41 13.88 -6.51
N ASP A 188 1.65 13.81 -5.41
CA ASP A 188 0.20 13.96 -5.48
C ASP A 188 -0.14 15.42 -5.84
N PRO A 189 -1.05 15.68 -6.78
CA PRO A 189 -1.58 17.02 -6.98
C PRO A 189 -2.29 17.44 -5.69
N SER A 190 -1.75 18.48 -5.08
CA SER A 190 -2.34 19.15 -3.94
C SER A 190 -3.75 19.58 -4.32
N VAL A 191 -4.77 19.04 -3.65
CA VAL A 191 -6.10 19.65 -3.71
C VAL A 191 -6.02 20.92 -2.89
N SER A 192 -5.65 22.01 -3.57
CA SER A 192 -5.72 23.37 -3.04
C SER A 192 -7.18 23.68 -2.72
N GLY A 193 -7.49 23.87 -1.43
CA GLY A 193 -8.70 24.58 -1.03
C GLY A 193 -8.64 26.03 -1.51
N PRO A 194 -9.79 26.71 -1.67
CA PRO A 194 -9.84 28.06 -2.23
C PRO A 194 -9.06 29.03 -1.35
N ALA A 195 -8.16 29.79 -1.97
CA ALA A 195 -7.52 30.93 -1.34
C ALA A 195 -8.55 32.07 -1.27
N ASP A 196 -9.03 32.38 -0.07
CA ASP A 196 -9.65 33.66 0.21
C ASP A 196 -8.60 34.77 0.02
N GLY A 197 -8.86 35.67 -0.93
CA GLY A 197 -7.96 36.76 -1.22
C GLY A 197 -8.55 37.80 -2.15
N ALA A 198 -9.24 38.79 -1.59
CA ALA A 198 -9.24 40.15 -2.13
C ALA A 198 -9.62 41.15 -1.02
N ARG A 199 -8.59 41.60 -0.31
CA ARG A 199 -8.59 42.88 0.42
C ARG A 199 -8.17 43.94 -0.61
N SER A 200 -9.07 44.82 -1.00
CA SER A 200 -8.73 45.99 -1.84
C SER A 200 -8.11 47.10 -0.99
N PRO A 201 -7.08 47.81 -1.49
CA PRO A 201 -6.75 49.15 -1.06
C PRO A 201 -7.19 50.18 -2.12
N ASN A 202 -8.17 51.01 -1.77
CA ASN A 202 -8.25 52.47 -1.96
C ASN A 202 -9.63 52.95 -1.55
#